data_AF-A0A554GQP0-F1
#
_entry.id   AF-A0A554GQP0-F1
#
_cell.length_a   1.000
_cell.length_b   1.000
_cell.length_c   1.000
_cell.angle_alpha   90.00
_cell.angle_beta   90.00
_cell.angle_gamma   90.00
#
_symmetry.space_group_name_H-M   'P 1'
#
loop_
_entity.id
_entity.type
_entity.pdbx_description
1 polymer ?
#
loop_
_entity_poly.entity_id
_entity_poly.type
_entity_poly.pdbx_seq_one_letter_code
_entity_poly.pdbx_strand_id
1 'polypeptide(L)'
;MKHDKLVGEVAVLDPRFNATAFSSAAAVDALTQELETLLQARLRAAVQPEPEASAIIEDLRQLGHDLWSFDASDELQSWCGDWTAPANGGRLFVDFTYREEAPREVRVTFKRDLGPPSSDVVT
;
A
#
# COMPACT_ATOMS: atom_id res chain seq x y z
N MET A 1 -28.28 23.44 -21.11
CA MET A 1 -27.33 22.31 -21.07
C MET A 1 -26.72 22.29 -19.68
N LYS A 2 -27.12 21.34 -18.83
CA LYS A 2 -26.52 21.17 -17.50
C LYS A 2 -25.32 20.25 -17.68
N HIS A 3 -24.15 20.70 -17.24
CA HIS A 3 -22.96 19.87 -17.20
C HIS A 3 -23.16 18.81 -16.13
N ASP A 4 -23.44 17.57 -16.55
CA ASP A 4 -23.32 16.40 -15.68
C ASP A 4 -21.84 16.22 -15.35
N LYS A 5 -21.51 16.58 -14.12
CA LYS A 5 -20.22 16.36 -13.50
C LYS A 5 -20.15 14.86 -13.23
N LEU A 6 -19.47 14.13 -14.12
CA LEU A 6 -19.02 12.75 -13.87
C LEU A 6 -18.08 12.80 -12.66
N VAL A 7 -18.65 12.69 -11.47
CA VAL A 7 -17.90 12.34 -10.26
C VAL A 7 -17.54 10.87 -10.48
N GLY A 8 -16.31 10.64 -10.96
CA GLY A 8 -15.75 9.29 -11.02
C GLY A 8 -15.93 8.65 -9.66
N GLU A 9 -16.61 7.51 -9.65
CA GLU A 9 -16.72 6.65 -8.49
C GLU A 9 -15.28 6.33 -8.06
N VAL A 10 -14.81 6.97 -6.98
CA VAL A 10 -13.51 6.63 -6.40
C VAL A 10 -13.67 5.19 -5.94
N ALA A 11 -13.06 4.25 -6.65
CA ALA A 11 -13.19 2.84 -6.38
C ALA A 11 -12.63 2.55 -4.99
N VAL A 12 -13.50 2.53 -3.99
CA VAL A 12 -13.15 2.30 -2.58
C VAL A 12 -12.55 0.90 -2.47
N LEU A 13 -11.38 0.80 -1.86
CA LEU A 13 -10.73 -0.49 -1.59
C LEU A 13 -11.58 -1.33 -0.63
N ASP A 14 -11.57 -2.65 -0.82
CA ASP A 14 -12.33 -3.59 0.00
C ASP A 14 -11.90 -3.47 1.49
N PRO A 15 -12.84 -3.27 2.43
CA PRO A 15 -12.55 -3.16 3.86
C PRO A 15 -11.77 -4.33 4.46
N ARG A 16 -11.74 -5.50 3.81
CA ARG A 16 -10.92 -6.64 4.24
C ARG A 16 -9.41 -6.37 4.20
N PHE A 17 -8.98 -5.36 3.45
CA PHE A 17 -7.58 -4.93 3.38
C PHE A 17 -7.22 -3.92 4.48
N ASN A 18 -7.99 -3.80 5.57
CA ASN A 18 -7.66 -2.89 6.67
C ASN A 18 -6.38 -3.28 7.42
N ALA A 19 -5.75 -2.30 8.08
CA ALA A 19 -4.49 -2.50 8.80
C ALA A 19 -4.56 -3.60 9.87
N THR A 20 -5.68 -3.74 10.58
CA THR A 20 -5.86 -4.79 11.59
C THR A 20 -5.79 -6.18 10.98
N ALA A 21 -6.37 -6.39 9.79
CA ALA A 21 -6.31 -7.66 9.08
C ALA A 21 -4.87 -8.08 8.79
N PHE A 22 -3.98 -7.16 8.39
CA PHE A 22 -2.57 -7.44 8.16
C PHE A 22 -1.81 -7.80 9.45
N SER A 23 -2.15 -7.18 10.58
CA SER A 23 -1.53 -7.45 11.88
C SER A 23 -2.00 -8.77 12.52
N SER A 24 -3.22 -9.22 12.25
CA SER A 24 -3.80 -10.42 12.87
C SER A 24 -3.88 -11.65 11.95
N ALA A 25 -3.70 -11.49 10.64
CA ALA A 25 -3.90 -12.58 9.69
C ALA A 25 -2.82 -13.67 9.83
N ALA A 26 -3.29 -14.92 9.93
CA ALA A 26 -2.45 -16.10 9.75
C ALA A 26 -1.90 -16.21 8.31
N ALA A 27 -2.60 -15.59 7.33
CA ALA A 27 -2.28 -15.64 5.90
C ALA A 27 -1.98 -14.23 5.34
N VAL A 28 -1.10 -13.47 6.02
CA VAL A 28 -0.73 -12.12 5.59
C VAL A 28 -0.14 -12.09 4.18
N ASP A 29 0.57 -13.14 3.75
CA ASP A 29 1.15 -13.24 2.41
C ASP A 29 0.06 -13.29 1.33
N ALA A 30 -1.01 -14.07 1.55
CA ALA A 30 -2.14 -14.14 0.63
C ALA A 30 -2.86 -12.80 0.53
N LEU A 31 -3.09 -12.14 1.67
CA LEU A 31 -3.73 -10.82 1.71
C LEU A 31 -2.88 -9.75 1.00
N THR A 32 -1.55 -9.83 1.16
CA THR A 32 -0.60 -8.95 0.47
C THR A 32 -0.64 -9.17 -1.04
N GLN A 33 -0.61 -10.42 -1.50
CA GLN A 33 -0.64 -10.74 -2.93
C GLN A 33 -1.97 -10.34 -3.60
N GLU A 34 -3.08 -10.53 -2.90
CA GLU A 34 -4.40 -10.10 -3.38
C GLU A 34 -4.50 -8.58 -3.49
N LEU A 35 -3.98 -7.86 -2.48
CA LEU A 35 -3.91 -6.41 -2.52
C LEU A 35 -3.03 -5.93 -3.67
N GLU A 36 -1.84 -6.49 -3.83
CA GLU A 36 -0.94 -6.16 -4.95
C GLU A 36 -1.63 -6.35 -6.30
N THR A 37 -2.31 -7.48 -6.49
CA THR A 37 -3.01 -7.78 -7.75
C THR A 37 -4.10 -6.75 -8.04
N LEU A 38 -4.87 -6.35 -7.02
CA LEU A 38 -5.92 -5.35 -7.15
C LEU A 38 -5.34 -3.97 -7.49
N LEU A 39 -4.34 -3.52 -6.73
CA LEU A 39 -3.70 -2.23 -6.97
C LEU A 39 -3.01 -2.20 -8.34
N GLN A 40 -2.41 -3.31 -8.76
CA GLN A 40 -1.73 -3.43 -10.05
C GLN A 40 -2.70 -3.29 -11.21
N ALA A 41 -3.88 -3.90 -11.11
CA ALA A 41 -4.94 -3.76 -12.11
C ALA A 41 -5.45 -2.32 -12.17
N ARG A 42 -5.68 -1.70 -11.01
CA ARG A 42 -6.15 -0.31 -10.90
C ARG A 42 -5.14 0.68 -11.51
N LEU A 43 -3.86 0.56 -11.17
CA LEU A 43 -2.80 1.41 -11.71
C LEU A 43 -2.62 1.28 -13.23
N ARG A 44 -2.76 0.06 -13.77
CA ARG A 44 -2.67 -0.20 -15.21
C ARG A 44 -3.87 0.34 -15.99
N ALA A 45 -5.05 0.36 -15.38
CA ALA A 45 -6.26 0.90 -15.99
C ALA A 45 -6.31 2.44 -15.96
N ALA A 46 -5.51 3.08 -15.11
CA ALA A 46 -5.54 4.52 -14.93
C ALA A 46 -4.97 5.28 -16.14
N VAL A 47 -5.71 6.30 -16.57
CA VAL A 47 -5.24 7.25 -17.59
C VAL A 47 -4.05 8.06 -17.03
N GLN A 48 -4.14 8.49 -15.78
CA GLN A 48 -3.11 9.25 -15.08
C GLN A 48 -2.61 8.46 -13.86
N PRO A 49 -1.41 7.84 -13.93
CA PRO A 49 -0.97 6.88 -12.92
C PRO A 49 -0.54 7.52 -11.60
N GLU A 50 0.09 8.70 -11.63
CA GLU A 50 0.51 9.39 -10.41
C GLU A 50 -0.68 9.88 -9.56
N PRO A 51 -1.72 10.53 -10.14
CA PRO A 51 -2.96 10.77 -9.40
C PRO A 51 -3.61 9.50 -8.88
N GLU A 52 -3.57 8.40 -9.63
CA GLU A 52 -4.13 7.12 -9.20
C GLU A 52 -3.37 6.54 -8.00
N ALA A 53 -2.04 6.57 -8.03
CA ALA A 53 -1.22 6.11 -6.91
C ALA A 53 -1.51 6.93 -5.65
N SER A 54 -1.67 8.25 -5.79
CA SER A 54 -2.09 9.11 -4.67
C SER A 54 -3.46 8.70 -4.13
N ALA A 55 -4.43 8.41 -5.01
CA ALA A 55 -5.75 7.94 -4.60
C ALA A 55 -5.70 6.57 -3.90
N ILE A 56 -4.88 5.63 -4.40
CA ILE A 56 -4.65 4.33 -3.76
C ILE A 56 -4.11 4.50 -2.34
N ILE A 57 -3.14 5.40 -2.13
CA ILE A 57 -2.58 5.66 -0.80
C ILE A 57 -3.62 6.26 0.14
N GLU A 58 -4.46 7.18 -0.34
CA GLU A 58 -5.56 7.72 0.47
C GLU A 58 -6.59 6.66 0.84
N ASP A 59 -6.94 5.75 -0.08
CA ASP A 59 -7.85 4.65 0.23
C ASP A 59 -7.25 3.70 1.28
N LEU A 60 -5.95 3.39 1.19
CA LEU A 60 -5.26 2.60 2.20
C LEU A 60 -5.22 3.33 3.56
N ARG A 61 -5.01 4.65 3.59
CA ARG A 61 -5.08 5.46 4.81
C ARG A 61 -6.47 5.43 5.45
N GLN A 62 -7.53 5.49 4.65
CA GLN A 62 -8.90 5.36 5.12
C GLN A 62 -9.19 3.96 5.72
N LEU A 63 -8.49 2.94 5.23
CA LEU A 63 -8.50 1.58 5.78
C LEU A 63 -7.60 1.41 7.03
N GLY A 64 -7.03 2.51 7.55
CA GLY A 64 -6.25 2.55 8.78
C GLY A 64 -4.77 2.24 8.60
N HIS A 65 -4.26 2.15 7.37
CA HIS A 65 -2.82 2.05 7.14
C HIS A 65 -2.15 3.39 7.39
N ASP A 66 -1.16 3.40 8.27
CA ASP A 66 -0.27 4.54 8.41
C ASP A 66 0.75 4.46 7.27
N LEU A 67 0.66 5.37 6.29
CA LEU A 67 1.54 5.40 5.12
C LEU A 67 2.11 6.80 4.92
N TRP A 68 3.42 6.89 4.82
CA TRP A 68 4.23 8.09 4.61
C TRP A 68 5.11 7.85 3.39
N SER A 69 5.30 8.90 2.59
CA SER A 69 6.23 8.84 1.44
C SER A 69 7.66 8.92 1.96
N PHE A 70 8.51 8.00 1.51
CA PHE A 70 9.94 7.96 1.86
C PHE A 70 10.82 8.35 0.67
N ASP A 71 10.37 7.99 -0.53
CA ASP A 71 11.03 8.33 -1.77
C ASP A 71 9.95 8.65 -2.81
N ALA A 72 10.14 9.73 -3.54
CA ALA A 72 9.28 10.16 -4.62
C ALA A 72 10.15 10.82 -5.67
N SER A 73 10.32 10.11 -6.78
CA SER A 73 10.89 10.58 -8.03
C SER A 73 9.87 10.43 -9.14
N ASP A 74 10.20 10.94 -10.33
CA ASP A 74 9.35 10.79 -11.51
C ASP A 74 9.14 9.32 -11.91
N GLU A 75 10.05 8.41 -11.49
CA GLU A 75 10.00 6.99 -11.87
C GLU A 75 9.58 6.05 -10.73
N LEU A 76 9.66 6.49 -9.48
CA LEU A 76 9.44 5.64 -8.30
C LEU A 76 8.78 6.44 -7.17
N GLN A 77 7.76 5.87 -6.55
CA GLN A 77 7.20 6.36 -5.29
C GLN A 77 7.10 5.22 -4.28
N SER A 78 7.72 5.39 -3.11
CA SER A 78 7.74 4.40 -2.03
C SER A 78 7.03 4.93 -0.79
N TRP A 79 6.11 4.12 -0.27
CA TRP A 79 5.26 4.45 0.88
C TRP A 79 5.33 3.37 1.95
N CYS A 80 5.45 3.74 3.21
CA CYS A 80 5.53 2.82 4.36
C CYS A 80 4.99 3.49 5.64
N GLY A 81 4.72 2.72 6.69
CA GLY A 81 4.43 3.29 8.02
C GLY A 81 5.61 4.02 8.65
N ASP A 82 5.32 4.84 9.67
CA ASP A 82 6.31 5.68 10.36
C ASP A 82 7.49 4.87 10.92
N TRP A 83 8.67 4.98 10.30
CA TRP A 83 9.88 4.23 10.69
C TRP A 83 10.42 4.63 12.07
N THR A 84 9.94 5.74 12.64
CA THR A 84 10.39 6.24 13.94
C THR A 84 9.64 5.62 15.12
N ALA A 85 8.45 5.05 14.89
CA ALA A 85 7.64 4.38 15.91
C ALA A 85 7.70 2.85 15.76
N PRO A 86 7.72 2.07 16.85
CA PRO A 86 7.67 0.61 16.75
C PRO A 86 6.39 0.14 16.08
N ALA A 87 6.50 -0.74 15.08
CA ALA A 87 5.33 -1.27 14.38
C ALA A 87 4.84 -2.53 15.09
N ASN A 88 3.93 -2.35 16.04
CA ASN A 88 3.31 -3.42 16.83
C ASN A 88 2.44 -4.36 15.94
N GLY A 89 3.09 -5.22 15.14
CA GLY A 89 2.43 -6.14 14.21
C GLY A 89 3.03 -6.15 12.79
N GLY A 90 3.86 -5.18 12.44
CA GLY A 90 4.47 -5.04 11.11
C GLY A 90 4.02 -3.81 10.32
N ARG A 91 4.60 -3.63 9.14
CA ARG A 91 4.44 -2.46 8.25
C ARG A 91 4.10 -2.91 6.85
N LEU A 92 3.15 -2.21 6.23
CA LEU A 92 2.89 -2.30 4.80
C LEU A 92 3.85 -1.38 4.05
N PHE A 93 4.40 -1.86 2.94
CA PHE A 93 5.17 -1.09 1.97
C PHE A 93 4.44 -1.15 0.64
N VAL A 94 4.34 0.00 -0.01
CA VAL A 94 3.75 0.14 -1.34
C VAL A 94 4.72 0.93 -2.21
N ASP A 95 5.23 0.28 -3.26
CA ASP A 95 6.13 0.90 -4.24
C ASP A 95 5.41 1.01 -5.58
N PHE A 96 5.37 2.20 -6.16
CA PHE A 96 4.87 2.45 -7.52
C PHE A 96 6.04 2.76 -8.44
N THR A 97 6.12 2.08 -9.59
CA THR A 97 7.15 2.31 -10.61
C THR A 97 6.52 2.76 -11.93
N TYR A 98 7.06 3.83 -12.53
CA TYR A 98 6.49 4.52 -13.70
C TYR A 98 7.42 4.60 -14.93
N ARG A 99 8.47 3.78 -15.01
CA ARG A 99 9.48 3.84 -16.08
C ARG A 99 8.88 3.93 -17.48
N GLU A 100 9.38 4.86 -18.30
CA GLU A 100 8.83 5.21 -19.62
C GLU A 100 8.77 4.01 -20.60
N GLU A 101 9.73 3.08 -20.49
CA GLU A 101 9.83 1.89 -21.34
C GLU A 101 9.31 0.59 -20.69
N ALA A 102 8.75 0.66 -19.48
CA ALA A 102 8.25 -0.51 -18.76
C ALA A 102 6.76 -0.36 -18.42
N PRO A 103 6.03 -1.48 -18.26
CA PRO A 103 4.72 -1.44 -17.66
C PRO A 103 4.79 -0.79 -16.28
N ARG A 104 3.76 -0.01 -15.94
CA ARG A 104 3.61 0.54 -14.60
C ARG A 104 3.40 -0.60 -13.62
N GLU A 105 4.11 -0.54 -12.51
CA GLU A 105 4.11 -1.59 -11.51
C GLU A 105 3.74 -1.04 -10.14
N VAL A 106 3.00 -1.83 -9.38
CA VAL A 106 2.88 -1.64 -7.94
C VAL A 106 3.39 -2.91 -7.26
N ARG A 107 4.19 -2.73 -6.22
CA ARG A 107 4.63 -3.81 -5.36
C ARG A 107 4.11 -3.57 -3.95
N VAL A 108 3.54 -4.60 -3.35
CA VAL A 108 3.08 -4.55 -1.97
C VAL A 108 3.85 -5.56 -1.16
N THR A 109 4.45 -5.13 -0.06
CA THR A 109 5.08 -6.07 0.89
C THR A 109 4.64 -5.76 2.30
N PHE A 110 4.53 -6.80 3.14
CA PHE A 110 4.29 -6.64 4.56
C PHE A 110 5.47 -7.20 5.33
N LYS A 111 6.11 -6.37 6.16
CA LYS A 111 7.22 -6.83 7.02
C LYS A 111 6.79 -6.75 8.47
N ARG A 112 6.77 -7.91 9.14
CA ARG A 112 6.63 -7.95 10.59
C ARG A 112 7.91 -7.39 11.20
N ASP A 113 7.78 -6.47 12.15
CA ASP A 113 8.88 -6.13 13.04
C ASP A 113 9.14 -7.39 13.87
N LEU A 114 10.07 -8.21 13.39
CA LEU A 114 10.75 -9.15 14.26
C LEU A 114 11.57 -8.23 15.17
N GLY A 115 11.08 -7.97 16.37
CA GLY A 115 11.89 -7.29 17.38
C GLY A 115 13.29 -7.93 17.47
N PRO A 116 14.28 -7.27 18.10
CA PRO A 116 15.57 -7.92 18.35
C PRO A 116 15.30 -9.33 18.92
N PRO A 117 16.01 -10.38 18.43
CA PRO A 117 15.79 -11.73 18.95
C PRO A 117 15.87 -11.65 20.47
N SER A 118 14.82 -12.12 21.16
CA SER A 118 14.75 -12.06 22.62
C SER A 118 16.07 -12.62 23.15
N SER A 119 16.86 -11.78 23.81
CA SER A 119 18.02 -12.20 24.58
C SER A 119 17.52 -12.88 25.84
N ASP A 120 16.84 -14.02 25.69
CA ASP A 120 16.38 -14.83 26.79
C ASP A 120 16.91 -16.25 26.65
N VAL A 121 17.65 -16.60 27.70
CA VAL A 121 18.08 -17.91 28.16
C VAL A 121 19.32 -18.50 27.49
N VAL A 122 20.48 -18.14 28.04
CA VAL A 122 21.40 -19.18 28.54
C VAL A 122 21.62 -18.90 30.03
N THR A 123 20.99 -19.74 30.86
CA THR A 123 21.31 -19.90 32.28
C THR A 123 22.58 -20.72 32.42
#